data_AF-A0A7X4H8U0-F1
#
_entry.id   AF-A0A7X4H8U0-F1
#
_cell.length_a   1.000
_cell.length_b   1.000
_cell.length_c   1.000
_cell.angle_alpha   90.00
_cell.angle_beta   90.00
_cell.angle_gamma   90.00
#
_symmetry.space_group_name_H-M   'P 1'
#
loop_
_entity.id
_entity.type
_entity.pdbx_description
1 polymer ?
#
loop_
_entity_poly.entity_id
_entity_poly.type
_entity_poly.pdbx_seq_one_letter_code
_entity_poly.pdbx_strand_id
1 'polypeptide(L)'
;MDQHKLRSLVFEKTGVKVDIDDPIFALVALNEAVLAESVERHVARIDAASLELAEQVRAAGGLPPAKAAAYEPAPAGPVKPIATQSPLVTPREQRLLAAAAGIAATAALLAALLVVGLQALFSKPAALAPAPALTQEQAAALAQAEKLTRAIGKLDAKARDQIQAELQK
;
A
#
# COMPACT_ATOMS: atom_id res chain seq x y z
N MET A 1 -2.34 1.95 26.59
CA MET A 1 -1.73 3.30 26.64
C MET A 1 -2.46 4.12 27.70
N ASP A 2 -1.79 5.02 28.43
CA ASP A 2 -2.39 5.92 29.42
C ASP A 2 -3.23 7.03 28.74
N GLN A 3 -4.43 7.33 29.26
CA GLN A 3 -5.36 8.32 28.73
C GLN A 3 -4.75 9.74 28.72
N HIS A 4 -3.96 10.10 29.73
CA HIS A 4 -3.30 11.41 29.76
C HIS A 4 -2.27 11.56 28.64
N LYS A 5 -1.57 10.47 28.30
CA LYS A 5 -0.60 10.43 27.20
C LYS A 5 -1.28 10.55 25.84
N LEU A 6 -2.44 9.90 25.68
CA LEU A 6 -3.27 10.02 24.48
C LEU A 6 -3.77 11.45 24.27
N ARG A 7 -4.21 12.12 25.33
CA ARG A 7 -4.70 13.50 25.25
C ARG A 7 -3.59 14.46 24.80
N SER A 8 -2.39 14.32 25.33
CA SER A 8 -1.23 15.11 24.89
C SER A 8 -0.90 14.84 23.42
N LEU A 9 -0.93 13.57 22.98
CA LEU A 9 -0.68 13.19 21.59
C LEU A 9 -1.73 13.75 20.61
N VAL A 10 -3.01 13.74 21.00
CA VAL A 10 -4.08 14.33 20.20
C VAL A 10 -3.88 15.83 20.10
N PHE A 11 -3.56 16.51 21.21
CA PHE A 11 -3.26 17.94 21.20
C PHE A 11 -2.03 18.28 20.35
N GLU A 12 -0.94 17.53 20.46
CA GLU A 12 0.28 17.75 19.66
C GLU A 12 0.04 17.55 18.16
N LYS A 13 -0.74 16.53 17.78
CA LYS A 13 -0.97 16.19 16.37
C LYS A 13 -2.05 17.05 15.70
N THR A 14 -3.04 17.49 16.46
CA THR A 14 -4.21 18.20 15.90
C THR A 14 -4.29 19.67 16.30
N GLY A 15 -3.56 20.08 17.34
CA GLY A 15 -3.68 21.39 17.96
C GLY A 15 -4.95 21.57 18.80
N VAL A 16 -5.83 20.57 18.85
CA VAL A 16 -7.14 20.66 19.52
C VAL A 16 -7.01 20.13 20.95
N LYS A 17 -7.41 20.96 21.92
CA LYS A 17 -7.57 20.51 23.31
C LYS A 17 -8.88 19.76 23.40
N VAL A 18 -8.78 18.46 23.64
CA VAL A 18 -9.94 17.56 23.74
C VAL A 18 -10.04 17.10 25.19
N ASP A 19 -11.22 17.28 25.80
CA ASP A 19 -11.50 16.80 27.16
C ASP A 19 -11.80 15.30 27.16
N ILE A 20 -11.72 14.68 28.35
CA ILE A 20 -11.90 13.21 28.48
C ILE A 20 -13.34 12.79 28.17
N ASP A 21 -14.30 13.66 28.49
CA ASP A 21 -15.72 13.43 28.23
C ASP A 21 -16.14 13.76 26.79
N ASP A 22 -15.20 14.23 25.96
CA ASP A 22 -15.46 14.57 24.57
C ASP A 22 -15.64 13.28 23.73
N PRO A 23 -16.73 13.18 22.93
CA PRO A 23 -16.93 12.03 22.05
C PRO A 23 -15.77 11.79 21.07
N ILE A 24 -15.03 12.82 20.66
CA ILE A 24 -13.85 12.68 19.80
C ILE A 24 -12.73 11.97 20.55
N PHE A 25 -12.51 12.30 21.83
CA PHE A 25 -11.51 11.62 22.66
C PHE A 25 -11.87 10.15 22.88
N ALA A 26 -13.15 9.86 23.13
CA ALA A 26 -13.63 8.50 23.29
C ALA A 26 -13.38 7.64 22.04
N LEU A 27 -13.59 8.19 20.83
CA LEU A 27 -13.31 7.50 19.58
C LEU A 27 -11.82 7.25 19.37
N VAL A 28 -10.97 8.23 19.67
CA VAL A 28 -9.52 8.06 19.57
C VAL A 28 -9.02 7.01 20.56
N ALA A 29 -9.49 7.07 21.81
CA ALA A 29 -9.14 6.10 22.85
C ALA A 29 -9.61 4.69 22.48
N LEU A 30 -10.82 4.54 21.93
CA LEU A 30 -11.33 3.27 21.44
C LEU A 30 -10.49 2.72 20.28
N ASN A 31 -10.18 3.55 19.29
CA ASN A 31 -9.33 3.13 18.18
C ASN A 31 -7.96 2.66 18.66
N GLU A 32 -7.34 3.38 19.60
CA GLU A 32 -6.05 3.01 20.18
C GLU A 32 -6.11 1.72 20.98
N ALA A 33 -7.18 1.48 21.74
CA ALA A 33 -7.39 0.22 22.44
C ALA A 33 -7.56 -0.95 21.46
N VAL A 34 -8.38 -0.79 20.42
CA VAL A 34 -8.60 -1.81 19.38
C VAL A 34 -7.34 -2.10 18.59
N LEU A 35 -6.55 -1.07 18.25
CA LEU A 35 -5.27 -1.22 17.57
C LEU A 35 -4.26 -1.97 18.43
N ALA A 36 -4.14 -1.62 19.72
CA ALA A 36 -3.25 -2.30 20.64
C ALA A 36 -3.60 -3.79 20.75
N GLU A 37 -4.88 -4.12 20.96
CA GLU A 37 -5.34 -5.51 21.04
C GLU A 37 -5.12 -6.27 19.73
N SER A 38 -5.35 -5.62 18.59
CA SER A 38 -5.15 -6.23 17.27
C SER A 38 -3.68 -6.55 17.01
N VAL A 39 -2.77 -5.64 17.35
CA VAL A 39 -1.32 -5.84 17.25
C VAL A 39 -0.87 -6.96 18.17
N GLU A 40 -1.34 -6.98 19.42
CA GLU A 40 -1.02 -8.04 20.38
C GLU A 40 -1.46 -9.43 19.86
N ARG A 41 -2.69 -9.53 19.34
CA ARG A 41 -3.18 -10.77 18.71
C ARG A 41 -2.34 -11.17 17.49
N HIS A 42 -1.85 -10.22 16.69
CA HIS A 42 -1.01 -10.51 15.53
C HIS A 42 0.38 -10.98 15.93
N VAL A 43 1.00 -10.33 16.91
CA VAL A 43 2.31 -10.74 17.44
C VAL A 43 2.21 -12.16 18.01
N ALA A 44 1.20 -12.46 18.82
CA ALA A 44 0.99 -13.80 19.36
C ALA A 44 0.82 -14.86 18.25
N ARG A 45 0.13 -14.54 17.15
CA ARG A 45 0.00 -15.44 15.99
C ARG A 45 1.32 -15.64 15.24
N ILE A 46 2.09 -14.57 15.08
CA ILE A 46 3.41 -14.63 14.44
C ILE A 46 4.37 -15.46 15.28
N ASP A 47 4.37 -15.27 16.60
CA ASP A 47 5.23 -16.02 17.51
C ASP A 47 4.88 -17.52 17.47
N ALA A 48 3.60 -17.86 17.51
CA ALA A 48 3.14 -19.25 17.36
C ALA A 48 3.58 -19.86 16.03
N ALA A 49 3.34 -19.16 14.91
CA ALA A 49 3.77 -19.62 13.59
C ALA A 49 5.30 -19.73 13.47
N SER A 50 6.05 -18.82 14.11
CA SER A 50 7.52 -18.84 14.12
C SER A 50 8.05 -20.05 14.90
N LEU A 51 7.41 -20.40 16.01
CA LEU A 51 7.74 -21.60 16.77
C LEU A 51 7.47 -22.86 15.96
N GLU A 52 6.30 -22.96 15.32
CA GLU A 52 5.96 -24.10 14.44
C GLU A 52 6.95 -24.23 13.28
N LEU A 53 7.31 -23.12 12.63
CA LEU A 53 8.30 -23.11 11.56
C LEU A 53 9.68 -23.54 12.08
N ALA A 54 10.10 -23.08 13.25
CA ALA A 54 11.36 -23.49 13.87
C ALA A 54 11.38 -24.99 14.17
N GLU A 55 10.26 -25.57 14.61
CA GLU A 55 10.12 -27.02 14.79
C GLU A 55 10.19 -27.78 13.47
N GLN A 56 9.52 -27.30 12.42
CA GLN A 56 9.56 -27.91 11.09
C GLN A 56 10.97 -27.89 10.49
N VAL A 57 11.68 -26.76 10.60
CA VAL A 57 13.06 -26.65 10.12
C VAL A 57 14.00 -27.55 10.94
N ARG A 58 13.78 -27.68 12.25
CA ARG A 58 14.53 -28.62 13.09
C ARG A 58 14.25 -30.07 12.71
N ALA A 59 12.99 -30.44 12.45
CA ALA A 59 12.60 -31.77 11.98
C ALA A 59 13.19 -32.09 10.60
N ALA A 60 13.31 -31.08 9.73
CA ALA A 60 13.99 -31.18 8.44
C ALA A 60 15.53 -31.19 8.54
N GLY A 61 16.10 -31.13 9.76
CA GLY A 61 17.54 -31.15 10.00
C GLY A 61 18.27 -29.84 9.69
N GLY A 62 17.53 -28.75 9.46
CA GLY A 62 18.08 -27.43 9.15
C GLY A 62 18.50 -26.59 10.38
N LEU A 63 18.03 -26.97 11.57
CA LEU A 63 18.40 -26.32 12.84
C LEU A 63 18.92 -27.38 13.84
N PRO A 64 19.90 -27.03 14.70
CA PRO A 64 20.34 -27.92 15.76
C PRO A 64 19.21 -28.21 16.76
N PRO A 65 19.25 -29.37 17.46
CA PRO A 65 18.27 -29.69 18.50
C PRO A 65 18.31 -28.62 19.59
N ALA A 66 17.13 -28.27 20.14
CA ALA A 66 17.01 -27.33 21.26
C ALA A 66 17.71 -27.92 22.50
N LYS A 67 19.02 -27.71 22.61
CA LYS A 67 19.77 -28.03 23.83
C LYS A 67 19.45 -26.95 24.87
N ALA A 68 18.93 -27.37 26.02
CA ALA A 68 19.09 -26.62 27.25
C ALA A 68 20.61 -26.45 27.45
N ALA A 69 21.09 -25.21 27.36
CA ALA A 69 22.51 -24.90 27.44
C ALA A 69 22.99 -25.05 28.90
N ALA A 70 23.33 -26.28 29.30
CA ALA A 70 24.33 -26.48 30.35
C ALA A 70 25.69 -26.23 29.72
N TYR A 71 26.27 -25.07 30.02
CA TYR A 71 27.62 -24.71 29.60
C TYR A 71 28.63 -25.48 30.45
N GLU A 72 29.27 -26.49 29.87
CA GLU A 72 30.51 -27.07 30.39
C GLU A 72 31.68 -26.59 29.52
N PRO A 73 32.70 -25.93 30.10
CA PRO A 73 33.88 -25.52 29.35
C PRO A 73 34.75 -26.74 29.03
N ALA A 74 34.88 -27.07 27.74
CA ALA A 74 35.78 -28.12 27.27
C ALA A 74 37.26 -27.64 27.25
N PRO A 75 38.23 -28.53 27.55
CA PRO A 75 39.65 -28.18 27.57
C PRO A 75 40.16 -27.80 26.18
N ALA A 76 40.98 -26.74 26.12
CA ALA A 76 41.51 -26.16 24.90
C ALA A 76 42.53 -27.09 24.21
N GLY A 77 42.11 -27.72 23.11
CA GLY A 77 42.99 -28.45 22.19
C GLY A 77 43.58 -27.54 21.10
N PRO A 78 44.65 -27.97 20.40
CA PRO A 78 45.31 -27.18 19.35
C PRO A 78 44.34 -26.91 18.19
N VAL A 79 44.09 -25.62 17.94
CA VAL A 79 43.17 -25.12 16.93
C VAL A 79 43.84 -25.20 15.55
N LYS A 80 43.27 -26.00 14.64
CA LYS A 80 43.65 -25.99 13.22
C LYS A 80 43.24 -24.64 12.60
N PRO A 81 44.07 -24.05 11.71
CA PRO A 81 43.69 -22.82 11.03
C PRO A 81 42.42 -23.02 10.20
N ILE A 82 41.42 -22.19 10.45
CA ILE A 82 40.16 -22.15 9.72
C ILE A 82 40.44 -21.46 8.38
N ALA A 83 40.12 -22.12 7.27
CA ALA A 83 40.19 -21.49 5.96
C ALA A 83 39.16 -20.34 5.89
N THR A 84 39.65 -19.10 5.83
CA THR A 84 38.83 -17.87 5.91
C THR A 84 38.25 -17.42 4.56
N GLN A 85 38.31 -18.24 3.52
CA GLN A 85 37.79 -17.88 2.20
C GLN A 85 36.66 -18.81 1.78
N SER A 86 35.47 -18.56 2.34
CA SER A 86 34.21 -19.04 1.76
C SER A 86 33.84 -18.10 0.59
N PRO A 87 33.50 -18.63 -0.60
CA PRO A 87 32.93 -17.80 -1.68
C PRO A 87 31.69 -17.06 -1.16
N LEU A 88 31.58 -15.76 -1.41
CA LEU A 88 30.49 -14.92 -0.89
C LEU A 88 29.09 -15.39 -1.34
N VAL A 89 29.00 -16.18 -2.42
CA VAL A 89 27.74 -16.78 -2.88
C VAL A 89 28.04 -18.14 -3.51
N THR A 90 27.42 -19.19 -2.99
CA THR A 90 27.53 -20.54 -3.57
C THR A 90 26.51 -20.71 -4.72
N PRO A 91 26.77 -21.57 -5.72
CA PRO A 91 25.83 -21.81 -6.83
C PRO A 91 24.46 -22.34 -6.35
N ARG A 92 24.42 -23.00 -5.18
CA ARG A 92 23.18 -23.43 -4.53
C ARG A 92 22.36 -22.25 -4.02
N GLU A 93 23.01 -21.25 -3.42
CA GLU A 93 22.36 -20.01 -2.96
C GLU A 93 21.80 -19.20 -4.12
N GLN A 94 22.47 -19.15 -5.28
CA GLN A 94 21.92 -18.49 -6.47
C GLN A 94 20.63 -19.15 -6.96
N ARG A 95 20.57 -20.50 -6.94
CA ARG A 95 19.34 -21.23 -7.30
C ARG A 95 18.21 -20.98 -6.29
N LEU A 96 18.55 -20.89 -5.01
CA LEU A 96 17.57 -20.58 -3.95
C LEU A 96 17.07 -19.13 -4.05
N LEU A 97 17.95 -18.17 -4.34
CA LEU A 97 17.56 -16.77 -4.56
C LEU A 97 16.70 -16.60 -5.80
N ALA A 98 17.03 -17.30 -6.90
CA ALA A 98 16.21 -17.29 -8.11
C ALA A 98 14.82 -17.92 -7.88
N ALA A 99 14.75 -19.04 -7.14
CA ALA A 99 13.50 -19.67 -6.76
C ALA A 99 12.65 -18.75 -5.86
N ALA A 100 13.27 -18.12 -4.86
CA ALA A 100 12.60 -17.19 -3.96
C ALA A 100 12.07 -15.95 -4.71
N ALA A 101 12.85 -15.39 -5.64
CA ALA A 101 12.41 -14.29 -6.49
C ALA A 101 11.21 -14.67 -7.37
N GLY A 102 11.21 -15.89 -7.92
CA GLY A 102 10.08 -16.40 -8.70
C GLY A 102 8.80 -16.57 -7.87
N ILE A 103 8.91 -17.10 -6.65
CA ILE A 103 7.77 -17.24 -5.74
C ILE A 103 7.25 -15.85 -5.32
N ALA A 104 8.14 -14.91 -5.00
CA ALA A 104 7.74 -13.55 -4.66
C ALA A 104 7.04 -12.83 -5.81
N ALA A 105 7.55 -12.96 -7.04
CA ALA A 105 6.95 -12.35 -8.23
C ALA A 105 5.57 -12.94 -8.55
N THR A 106 5.41 -14.26 -8.43
CA THR A 106 4.12 -14.92 -8.66
C THR A 106 3.09 -14.57 -7.58
N ALA A 107 3.51 -14.53 -6.32
CA ALA A 107 2.66 -14.07 -5.22
C ALA A 107 2.24 -12.61 -5.39
N ALA A 108 3.16 -11.72 -5.79
CA ALA A 108 2.85 -10.33 -6.07
C ALA A 108 1.87 -10.16 -7.24
N LEU A 109 2.05 -10.94 -8.32
CA LEU A 109 1.13 -10.92 -9.46
C LEU A 109 -0.27 -11.42 -9.08
N LEU A 110 -0.37 -12.49 -8.30
CA LEU A 110 -1.63 -13.01 -7.78
C LEU A 110 -2.32 -12.00 -6.86
N ALA A 111 -1.57 -11.36 -5.97
CA ALA A 111 -2.10 -10.31 -5.10
C ALA A 111 -2.60 -9.11 -5.90
N ALA A 112 -1.85 -8.68 -6.93
CA ALA A 112 -2.28 -7.61 -7.82
C ALA A 112 -3.57 -7.97 -8.58
N LEU A 113 -3.66 -9.19 -9.13
CA LEU A 113 -4.88 -9.67 -9.80
C LEU A 113 -6.07 -9.78 -8.85
N LEU A 114 -5.84 -10.22 -7.61
CA LEU A 114 -6.88 -10.30 -6.60
C LEU A 114 -7.36 -8.91 -6.19
N VAL A 115 -6.46 -7.95 -5.98
CA VAL A 115 -6.83 -6.56 -5.69
C VAL A 115 -7.58 -5.93 -6.86
N VAL A 116 -7.11 -6.09 -8.10
CA VAL A 116 -7.79 -5.57 -9.29
C VAL A 116 -9.16 -6.23 -9.49
N GLY A 117 -9.25 -7.55 -9.31
CA GLY A 117 -10.50 -8.30 -9.41
C GLY A 117 -11.49 -7.93 -8.29
N LEU A 118 -11.01 -7.75 -7.06
CA LEU A 118 -11.82 -7.30 -5.93
C LEU A 118 -12.29 -5.86 -6.16
N GLN A 119 -11.43 -4.97 -6.65
CA GLN A 119 -11.81 -3.62 -7.07
C GLN A 119 -12.86 -3.69 -8.18
N ALA A 120 -12.78 -4.59 -9.15
CA ALA A 120 -13.81 -4.72 -10.20
C ALA A 120 -15.15 -5.24 -9.67
N LEU A 121 -15.16 -6.08 -8.63
CA LEU A 121 -16.38 -6.62 -8.01
C LEU A 121 -17.05 -5.63 -7.04
N PHE A 122 -16.27 -4.79 -6.36
CA PHE A 122 -16.77 -3.80 -5.39
C PHE A 122 -16.85 -2.38 -5.94
N SER A 123 -16.18 -2.10 -7.06
CA SER A 123 -16.49 -0.94 -7.87
C SER A 123 -17.88 -1.19 -8.44
N LYS A 124 -18.88 -0.56 -7.82
CA LYS A 124 -19.99 -0.01 -8.64
C LYS A 124 -19.31 0.60 -9.86
N PRO A 125 -19.81 0.40 -11.11
CA PRO A 125 -19.44 1.33 -12.15
C PRO A 125 -19.66 2.68 -11.49
N ALA A 126 -18.64 3.55 -11.51
CA ALA A 126 -18.92 4.94 -11.28
C ALA A 126 -20.01 5.22 -12.31
N ALA A 127 -21.27 5.18 -11.87
CA ALA A 127 -22.37 5.80 -12.55
C ALA A 127 -21.79 7.16 -12.76
N LEU A 128 -21.42 7.42 -14.02
CA LEU A 128 -20.73 8.61 -14.46
C LEU A 128 -21.25 9.70 -13.55
N ALA A 129 -20.41 10.22 -12.66
CA ALA A 129 -20.78 11.38 -11.87
C ALA A 129 -21.46 12.28 -12.88
N PRO A 130 -22.78 12.59 -12.73
CA PRO A 130 -23.57 13.11 -13.83
C PRO A 130 -22.74 14.24 -14.40
N ALA A 131 -22.27 14.06 -15.64
CA ALA A 131 -21.35 14.99 -16.28
C ALA A 131 -21.91 16.37 -15.95
N PRO A 132 -21.12 17.28 -15.33
CA PRO A 132 -21.65 18.48 -14.69
C PRO A 132 -22.66 19.05 -15.66
N ALA A 133 -23.95 18.98 -15.29
CA ALA A 133 -25.02 19.24 -16.24
C ALA A 133 -24.70 20.60 -16.83
N LEU A 134 -24.53 20.66 -18.17
CA LEU A 134 -24.08 21.85 -18.88
C LEU A 134 -24.74 23.05 -18.22
N THR A 135 -23.93 23.92 -17.62
CA THR A 135 -24.50 25.09 -16.93
C THR A 135 -25.38 25.81 -17.95
N GLN A 136 -26.50 26.42 -17.53
CA GLN A 136 -27.42 27.06 -18.48
C GLN A 136 -26.68 28.04 -19.42
N GLU A 137 -25.60 28.64 -18.93
CA GLU A 137 -24.67 29.47 -19.68
C GLU A 137 -23.89 28.70 -20.76
N GLN A 138 -23.37 27.51 -20.47
CA GLN A 138 -22.71 26.65 -21.46
C GLN A 138 -23.69 26.13 -22.52
N ALA A 139 -24.92 25.79 -22.12
CA ALA A 139 -25.96 25.39 -23.07
C ALA A 139 -26.35 26.56 -24.01
N ALA A 140 -26.46 27.78 -23.47
CA ALA A 140 -26.71 28.98 -24.26
C ALA A 140 -25.54 29.32 -25.19
N ALA A 141 -24.30 29.16 -24.73
CA ALA A 141 -23.10 29.37 -25.53
C ALA A 141 -23.02 28.39 -26.72
N LEU A 142 -23.35 27.12 -26.50
CA LEU A 142 -23.43 26.12 -27.58
C LEU A 142 -24.52 26.46 -28.60
N ALA A 143 -25.71 26.87 -28.14
CA ALA A 143 -26.79 27.28 -29.04
C ALA A 143 -26.45 28.54 -29.86
N GLN A 144 -25.69 29.48 -29.28
CA GLN A 144 -25.17 30.64 -30.01
C GLN A 144 -24.08 30.25 -31.00
N ALA A 145 -23.16 29.35 -30.62
CA ALA A 145 -22.12 28.84 -31.50
C ALA A 145 -22.72 28.17 -32.75
N GLU A 146 -23.73 27.32 -32.59
CA GLU A 146 -24.41 26.68 -33.72
C GLU A 146 -25.09 27.69 -34.66
N LYS A 147 -25.70 28.75 -34.12
CA LYS A 147 -26.30 29.82 -34.92
C LYS A 147 -25.24 30.57 -35.73
N LEU A 148 -24.11 30.88 -35.11
CA LEU A 148 -22.98 31.53 -35.78
C LEU A 148 -22.38 30.64 -36.86
N THR A 149 -22.20 29.34 -36.62
CA THR A 149 -21.72 28.39 -37.64
C THR A 149 -22.67 28.32 -38.84
N ARG A 150 -23.99 28.30 -38.61
CA ARG A 150 -24.99 28.33 -39.70
C ARG A 150 -24.99 29.67 -40.44
N ALA A 151 -24.75 30.79 -39.76
CA ALA A 151 -24.63 32.09 -40.39
C ALA A 151 -23.37 32.17 -41.27
N ILE A 152 -22.22 31.68 -40.77
CA ILE A 152 -20.96 31.58 -41.51
C ILE A 152 -21.11 30.71 -42.76
N GLY A 153 -21.86 29.61 -42.68
CA GLY A 153 -22.17 28.77 -43.85
C GLY A 153 -23.00 29.48 -44.93
N LYS A 154 -23.73 30.54 -44.58
CA LYS A 154 -24.52 31.36 -45.51
C LYS A 154 -23.77 32.59 -46.04
N LEU A 155 -22.59 32.90 -45.49
CA LEU A 155 -21.74 33.99 -45.96
C LEU A 155 -21.04 33.61 -47.28
N ASP A 156 -20.73 34.62 -48.09
CA ASP A 156 -19.99 34.46 -49.34
C ASP A 156 -18.58 33.91 -49.09
N ALA A 157 -18.00 33.28 -50.11
CA ALA A 157 -16.70 32.61 -49.99
C ALA A 157 -15.60 33.58 -49.51
N LYS A 158 -15.65 34.84 -49.97
CA LYS A 158 -14.66 35.86 -49.62
C LYS A 158 -14.71 36.27 -48.15
N ALA A 159 -15.90 36.40 -47.54
CA ALA A 159 -16.00 36.69 -46.11
C ALA A 159 -15.60 35.49 -45.25
N ARG A 160 -15.87 34.26 -45.71
CA ARG A 160 -15.40 33.04 -45.02
C ARG A 160 -13.89 32.95 -44.95
N ASP A 161 -13.20 33.27 -46.04
CA ASP A 161 -11.73 33.26 -46.09
C ASP A 161 -11.12 34.35 -45.17
N GLN A 162 -11.75 35.52 -45.10
CA GLN A 162 -11.33 36.60 -44.18
C GLN A 162 -11.52 36.23 -42.70
N ILE A 163 -12.62 35.56 -42.35
CA ILE A 163 -12.87 35.09 -40.99
C ILE A 163 -11.85 34.01 -40.59
N GLN A 164 -11.50 33.10 -41.49
CA GLN A 164 -10.46 32.09 -41.23
C GLN A 164 -9.07 32.72 -41.07
N ALA A 165 -8.76 33.76 -41.86
CA ALA A 165 -7.48 34.47 -41.77
C ALA A 165 -7.33 35.23 -40.44
N GLU A 166 -8.41 35.82 -39.91
CA GLU A 166 -8.38 36.51 -38.61
C GLU A 166 -8.40 35.53 -37.41
N LEU A 167 -8.96 34.32 -37.54
CA LEU A 167 -8.91 33.28 -36.50
C LEU A 167 -7.52 32.61 -36.36
N GLN A 168 -6.66 32.73 -37.38
CA GLN A 168 -5.31 32.15 -37.39
C GLN A 168 -4.21 33.15 -36.94
N LYS A 169 -4.57 34.41 -36.65
CA LYS A 169 -3.72 35.39 -36.00
C LYS A 169 -3.78 35.24 -34.49
#